data_AF-A0A536XSQ9-F1
#
_entry.id   AF-A0A536XSQ9-F1
#
_cell.length_a   1.000
_cell.length_b   1.000
_cell.length_c   1.000
_cell.angle_alpha   90.00
_cell.angle_beta   90.00
_cell.angle_gamma   90.00
#
_symmetry.space_group_name_H-M   'P 1'
#
loop_
_entity.id
_entity.type
_entity.pdbx_description
1 polymer ?
#
loop_
_entity_poly.entity_id
_entity_poly.type
_entity_poly.pdbx_seq_one_letter_code
_entity_poly.pdbx_strand_id
1 'polypeptide(L)'
;MRNLLMYMALAAAVPVLGAEPHVVPTFESLGIYWTPPADPGAGGCALRFRKRGDASWREALPLWFDARNGECRGSIVQLEPGTAYEIALGGQQVSASTWSERFPIARTVKASAARALKITEGGTPSGYVLYEGDGAAIDGGDAEQYNITVAAPYVIVRGFTLKGAKQDAIRLLPGAHDVVIEDNDISGWGRYRYTNSKGWKIGMDMDAGVRAVCDKSWRLERTIIQRNRIHHPRYGANSWSWDHPAGPQAITYSHCGGNHVIRYNEIYSEEGHYFNDAIGGEDRRHRGRGR
;
A
#
# COMPACT_ATOMS: atom_id res chain seq x y z
N MET A 1 15.82 66.73 -39.45
CA MET A 1 14.76 65.88 -38.86
C MET A 1 15.29 64.45 -38.80
N ARG A 2 15.66 63.96 -37.61
CA ARG A 2 16.16 62.59 -37.40
C ARG A 2 15.00 61.79 -36.78
N ASN A 3 14.41 60.88 -37.56
CA ASN A 3 13.42 59.94 -37.04
C ASN A 3 14.12 58.90 -36.17
N LEU A 4 13.87 58.97 -34.86
CA LEU A 4 14.29 57.95 -33.91
C LEU A 4 13.16 56.91 -33.86
N LEU A 5 13.34 55.78 -34.57
CA LEU A 5 12.49 54.60 -34.35
C LEU A 5 12.89 53.96 -33.01
N MET A 6 11.98 54.06 -32.04
CA MET A 6 12.10 53.41 -30.75
C MET A 6 11.59 51.98 -30.88
N TYR A 7 12.50 51.00 -30.93
CA TYR A 7 12.14 49.58 -30.85
C TYR A 7 11.74 49.26 -29.40
N MET A 8 10.44 49.08 -29.15
CA MET A 8 9.97 48.41 -27.94
C MET A 8 10.27 46.92 -28.06
N ALA A 9 11.28 46.44 -27.33
CA ALA A 9 11.47 45.02 -27.09
C ALA A 9 10.37 44.54 -26.12
N LEU A 10 9.43 43.73 -26.62
CA LEU A 10 8.48 43.01 -25.78
C LEU A 10 9.27 41.96 -24.99
N ALA A 11 9.53 42.21 -23.70
CA ALA A 11 10.03 41.18 -22.80
C ALA A 11 8.90 40.18 -22.54
N ALA A 12 8.98 38.99 -23.14
CA ALA A 12 8.08 37.90 -22.78
C ALA A 12 8.36 37.50 -21.33
N ALA A 13 7.36 37.63 -20.46
CA ALA A 13 7.47 37.13 -19.09
C ALA A 13 7.67 35.62 -19.13
N VAL A 14 8.80 35.13 -18.63
CA VAL A 14 9.02 33.69 -18.46
C VAL A 14 8.07 33.22 -17.37
N PRO A 15 7.15 32.26 -17.65
CA PRO A 15 6.25 31.78 -16.62
C PRO A 15 7.07 31.12 -15.51
N VAL A 16 6.88 31.58 -14.27
CA VAL A 16 7.45 30.92 -13.10
C VAL A 16 6.66 29.63 -12.89
N LEU A 17 7.29 28.50 -13.21
CA LEU A 17 6.71 27.18 -12.99
C LEU A 17 6.86 26.79 -11.51
N GLY A 18 5.92 26.00 -11.01
CA GLY A 18 6.06 25.34 -9.69
C GLY A 18 7.14 24.25 -9.70
N ALA A 19 7.28 23.53 -8.59
CA ALA A 19 8.16 22.36 -8.53
C ALA A 19 7.72 21.27 -9.53
N GLU A 20 8.58 20.31 -9.83
CA GLU A 20 8.19 19.16 -10.65
C GLU A 20 7.10 18.35 -9.92
N PRO A 21 5.94 18.05 -10.57
CA PRO A 21 4.90 17.23 -9.96
C PRO A 21 5.40 15.83 -9.62
N HIS A 22 5.21 15.40 -8.39
CA HIS A 22 5.49 14.04 -7.95
C HIS A 22 4.24 13.17 -8.11
N VAL A 23 4.35 12.10 -8.89
CA VAL A 23 3.25 11.19 -9.23
C VAL A 23 3.49 9.80 -8.64
N VAL A 24 2.51 9.30 -7.87
CA VAL A 24 2.56 8.01 -7.19
C VAL A 24 1.53 7.07 -7.81
N PRO A 25 1.93 6.11 -8.64
CA PRO A 25 0.98 5.20 -9.30
C PRO A 25 0.54 4.04 -8.42
N THR A 26 -0.71 3.63 -8.61
CA THR A 26 -1.26 2.30 -8.28
C THR A 26 -1.87 1.69 -9.54
N PHE A 27 -2.71 0.65 -9.44
CA PHE A 27 -3.34 0.00 -10.60
C PHE A 27 -4.30 0.90 -11.36
N GLU A 28 -5.15 1.67 -10.67
CA GLU A 28 -6.24 2.41 -11.32
C GLU A 28 -6.23 3.88 -10.89
N SER A 29 -5.11 4.35 -10.34
CA SER A 29 -5.00 5.71 -9.83
C SER A 29 -3.56 6.24 -9.91
N LEU A 30 -3.46 7.57 -10.02
CA LEU A 30 -2.23 8.32 -9.93
C LEU A 30 -2.40 9.36 -8.82
N GLY A 31 -1.71 9.19 -7.70
CA GLY A 31 -1.62 10.21 -6.65
C GLY A 31 -0.72 11.35 -7.11
N ILE A 32 -1.15 12.59 -6.96
CA ILE A 32 -0.43 13.77 -7.44
C ILE A 32 -0.10 14.68 -6.27
N TYR A 33 1.16 15.10 -6.20
CA TYR A 33 1.70 16.04 -5.25
C TYR A 33 2.46 17.13 -6.02
N TRP A 34 2.13 18.39 -5.77
CA TRP A 34 2.73 19.49 -6.52
C TRP A 34 2.80 20.75 -5.69
N THR A 35 3.97 21.39 -5.64
CA THR A 35 4.14 22.73 -5.04
C THR A 35 3.95 23.80 -6.12
N PRO A 36 2.80 24.51 -6.13
CA PRO A 36 2.59 25.61 -7.07
C PRO A 36 3.53 26.79 -6.78
N PRO A 37 3.79 27.67 -7.78
CA PRO A 37 4.64 28.85 -7.58
C PRO A 37 4.00 29.92 -6.68
N ALA A 38 2.69 29.85 -6.45
CA ALA A 38 1.93 30.71 -5.57
C ALA A 38 0.68 29.97 -5.03
N ASP A 39 0.05 30.50 -3.98
CA ASP A 39 -1.20 29.97 -3.45
C ASP A 39 -2.31 29.98 -4.54
N PRO A 40 -2.87 28.82 -4.92
CA PRO A 40 -3.89 28.72 -5.97
C PRO A 40 -5.28 29.15 -5.50
N GLY A 41 -5.45 29.51 -4.22
CA GLY A 41 -6.72 29.88 -3.61
C GLY A 41 -7.67 28.71 -3.42
N ALA A 42 -8.94 29.03 -3.14
CA ALA A 42 -9.98 28.04 -2.80
C ALA A 42 -10.30 27.05 -3.94
N GLY A 43 -9.96 27.38 -5.18
CA GLY A 43 -10.15 26.50 -6.34
C GLY A 43 -9.16 25.34 -6.42
N GLY A 44 -8.10 25.35 -5.62
CA GLY A 44 -7.06 24.34 -5.66
C GLY A 44 -6.28 24.33 -6.98
N CYS A 45 -5.55 23.24 -7.23
CA CYS A 45 -4.76 23.13 -8.45
C CYS A 45 -5.48 22.29 -9.51
N ALA A 46 -5.99 22.95 -10.55
CA ALA A 46 -6.59 22.28 -11.70
C ALA A 46 -5.55 21.48 -12.49
N LEU A 47 -5.95 20.29 -12.94
CA LEU A 47 -5.15 19.43 -13.79
C LEU A 47 -6.03 18.70 -14.79
N ARG A 48 -5.43 18.36 -15.92
CA ARG A 48 -6.03 17.52 -16.94
C ARG A 48 -5.10 16.37 -17.28
N PHE A 49 -5.67 15.29 -17.79
CA PHE A 49 -4.92 14.09 -18.12
C PHE A 49 -5.48 13.45 -19.39
N ARG A 50 -4.67 12.61 -20.02
CA ARG A 50 -5.10 11.75 -21.12
C ARG A 50 -4.26 10.49 -21.16
N LYS A 51 -4.82 9.43 -21.74
CA LYS A 51 -4.02 8.25 -22.06
C LYS A 51 -2.99 8.64 -23.12
N ARG A 52 -1.75 8.13 -23.00
CA ARG A 52 -0.69 8.46 -23.95
C ARG A 52 -1.13 8.05 -25.36
N GLY A 53 -1.05 9.00 -26.29
CA GLY A 53 -1.45 8.81 -27.69
C GLY A 53 -2.87 9.31 -28.00
N ASP A 54 -3.71 9.53 -26.99
CA ASP A 54 -5.02 10.13 -27.21
C ASP A 54 -4.88 11.61 -27.59
N ALA A 55 -5.77 12.09 -28.46
CA ALA A 55 -5.83 13.50 -28.79
C ALA A 55 -6.48 14.33 -27.66
N SER A 56 -7.56 13.81 -27.08
CA SER A 56 -8.41 14.54 -26.15
C SER A 56 -7.91 14.50 -24.71
N TRP A 57 -7.90 15.67 -24.07
CA TRP A 57 -7.65 15.80 -22.64
C TRP A 57 -8.95 15.68 -21.84
N ARG A 58 -8.86 15.07 -20.67
CA ARG A 58 -9.93 14.97 -19.68
C ARG A 58 -9.56 15.83 -18.47
N GLU A 59 -10.49 16.62 -17.97
CA GLU A 59 -10.31 17.33 -16.71
C GLU A 59 -10.35 16.34 -15.55
N ALA A 60 -9.44 16.50 -14.58
CA ALA A 60 -9.47 15.77 -13.32
C ALA A 60 -10.08 16.64 -12.22
N LEU A 61 -10.41 16.02 -11.07
CA LEU A 61 -10.79 16.78 -9.89
C LEU A 61 -9.60 17.66 -9.46
N PRO A 62 -9.78 18.98 -9.24
CA PRO A 62 -8.70 19.85 -8.78
C PRO A 62 -8.05 19.31 -7.50
N LEU A 63 -6.72 19.38 -7.43
CA LEU A 63 -5.97 18.99 -6.26
C LEU A 63 -6.26 19.95 -5.11
N TRP A 64 -6.42 19.41 -3.91
CA TRP A 64 -6.62 20.22 -2.71
C TRP A 64 -5.30 20.87 -2.27
N PHE A 65 -5.32 22.17 -1.99
CA PHE A 65 -4.14 22.90 -1.55
C PHE A 65 -3.98 22.87 -0.01
N ASP A 66 -2.87 22.30 0.45
CA ASP A 66 -2.45 22.30 1.85
C ASP A 66 -1.56 23.51 2.14
N ALA A 67 -2.16 24.62 2.56
CA ALA A 67 -1.44 25.86 2.86
C ALA A 67 -0.33 25.70 3.92
N ARG A 68 -0.41 24.69 4.80
CA ARG A 68 0.63 24.41 5.80
C ARG A 68 1.95 23.98 5.18
N ASN A 69 1.89 23.40 3.98
CA ASN A 69 3.04 22.84 3.27
C ASN A 69 3.27 23.52 1.91
N GLY A 70 2.37 24.43 1.50
CA GLY A 70 2.40 25.02 0.17
C GLY A 70 2.26 23.98 -0.95
N GLU A 71 1.47 22.93 -0.74
CA GLU A 71 1.44 21.76 -1.62
C GLU A 71 0.01 21.37 -2.00
N CYS A 72 -0.24 21.22 -3.30
CA CYS A 72 -1.45 20.63 -3.85
C CYS A 72 -1.36 19.10 -3.84
N ARG A 73 -2.42 18.45 -3.35
CA ARG A 73 -2.51 17.00 -3.18
C ARG A 73 -3.83 16.46 -3.68
N GLY A 74 -3.79 15.34 -4.38
CA GLY A 74 -5.01 14.68 -4.85
C GLY A 74 -4.70 13.42 -5.63
N SER A 75 -5.67 12.92 -6.38
CA SER A 75 -5.50 11.73 -7.20
C SER A 75 -6.35 11.80 -8.45
N ILE A 76 -5.83 11.26 -9.54
CA ILE A 76 -6.63 10.86 -10.70
C ILE A 76 -7.02 9.41 -10.47
N VAL A 77 -8.31 9.10 -10.54
CA VAL A 77 -8.88 7.77 -10.26
C VAL A 77 -9.59 7.21 -11.49
N GLN A 78 -10.01 5.94 -11.43
CA GLN A 78 -10.70 5.23 -12.52
C GLN A 78 -9.87 5.20 -13.81
N LEU A 79 -8.56 4.97 -13.65
CA LEU A 79 -7.63 4.78 -14.74
C LEU A 79 -7.52 3.29 -15.11
N GLU A 80 -7.08 3.01 -16.33
CA GLU A 80 -6.80 1.65 -16.77
C GLU A 80 -5.47 1.16 -16.17
N PRO A 81 -5.38 -0.07 -15.67
CA PRO A 81 -4.11 -0.67 -15.27
C PRO A 81 -3.10 -0.81 -16.41
N GLY A 82 -1.82 -0.80 -16.07
CA GLY A 82 -0.70 -0.96 -16.99
C GLY A 82 -0.65 0.08 -18.12
N THR A 83 -1.21 1.26 -17.88
CA THR A 83 -1.46 2.25 -18.92
C THR A 83 -0.69 3.53 -18.66
N ALA A 84 -0.03 4.03 -19.70
CA ALA A 84 0.69 5.30 -19.65
C ALA A 84 -0.27 6.48 -19.84
N TYR A 85 -0.13 7.49 -18.98
CA TYR A 85 -0.89 8.74 -19.01
C TYR A 85 0.05 9.94 -19.11
N GLU A 86 -0.45 10.98 -19.76
CA GLU A 86 0.12 12.32 -19.75
C GLU A 86 -0.75 13.20 -18.86
N ILE A 87 -0.12 13.99 -18.00
CA ILE A 87 -0.77 14.85 -17.01
C ILE A 87 -0.28 16.27 -17.23
N ALA A 88 -1.18 17.22 -17.37
CA ALA A 88 -0.86 18.64 -17.48
C ALA A 88 -1.37 19.39 -16.24
N LEU A 89 -0.45 20.11 -15.58
CA LEU A 89 -0.68 20.83 -14.33
C LEU A 89 0.27 22.03 -14.25
N GLY A 90 -0.25 23.23 -13.97
CA GLY A 90 0.59 24.41 -13.72
C GLY A 90 1.50 24.81 -14.88
N GLY A 91 1.07 24.59 -16.13
CA GLY A 91 1.88 24.83 -17.33
C GLY A 91 2.95 23.76 -17.60
N GLN A 92 3.04 22.74 -16.76
CA GLN A 92 3.94 21.60 -16.92
C GLN A 92 3.19 20.38 -17.46
N GLN A 93 3.92 19.47 -18.09
CA GLN A 93 3.41 18.17 -18.49
C GLN A 93 4.35 17.07 -17.98
N VAL A 94 3.78 16.12 -17.24
CA VAL A 94 4.49 14.94 -16.73
C VAL A 94 3.86 13.67 -17.26
N SER A 95 4.60 12.56 -17.21
CA SER A 95 4.15 11.26 -17.64
C SER A 95 4.27 10.25 -16.52
N ALA A 96 3.25 9.41 -16.35
CA ALA A 96 3.29 8.30 -15.41
C ALA A 96 2.52 7.10 -15.97
N SER A 97 2.85 5.90 -15.51
CA SER A 97 2.11 4.69 -15.85
C SER A 97 1.49 4.09 -14.60
N THR A 98 0.23 3.72 -14.69
CA THR A 98 -0.41 2.88 -13.67
C THR A 98 0.26 1.50 -13.64
N TRP A 99 0.13 0.82 -12.51
CA TRP A 99 0.67 -0.53 -12.35
C TRP A 99 -0.04 -1.53 -13.25
N SER A 100 0.73 -2.45 -13.84
CA SER A 100 0.17 -3.60 -14.53
C SER A 100 -0.38 -4.61 -13.53
N GLU A 101 -1.52 -5.23 -13.85
CA GLU A 101 -2.01 -6.39 -13.09
C GLU A 101 -1.25 -7.68 -13.41
N ARG A 102 -0.32 -7.62 -14.37
CA ARG A 102 0.54 -8.74 -14.74
C ARG A 102 1.89 -8.56 -14.07
N PHE A 103 2.18 -9.43 -13.10
CA PHE A 103 3.50 -9.51 -12.48
C PHE A 103 4.38 -10.45 -13.31
N PRO A 104 5.52 -9.98 -13.85
CA PRO A 104 6.45 -10.88 -14.53
C PRO A 104 7.02 -11.87 -13.51
N ILE A 105 7.16 -13.14 -13.89
CA ILE A 105 7.70 -14.21 -13.03
C ILE A 105 9.01 -14.69 -13.64
N ALA A 106 10.11 -14.55 -12.89
CA ALA A 106 11.41 -15.09 -13.30
C ALA A 106 11.62 -16.53 -12.81
N ARG A 107 11.05 -16.88 -11.65
CA ARG A 107 11.22 -18.19 -11.02
C ARG A 107 10.00 -18.54 -10.19
N THR A 108 9.63 -19.81 -10.20
CA THR A 108 8.61 -20.38 -9.33
C THR A 108 9.24 -21.37 -8.36
N VAL A 109 8.92 -21.22 -7.07
CA VAL A 109 9.27 -22.14 -5.99
C VAL A 109 7.97 -22.79 -5.53
N LYS A 110 7.79 -24.07 -5.89
CA LYS A 110 6.66 -24.88 -5.42
C LYS A 110 6.87 -25.23 -3.95
N ALA A 111 5.90 -24.91 -3.11
CA ALA A 111 5.94 -25.24 -1.70
C ALA A 111 5.18 -26.54 -1.40
N SER A 112 5.62 -27.25 -0.38
CA SER A 112 4.90 -28.38 0.22
C SER A 112 4.37 -27.99 1.58
N ALA A 113 3.52 -28.84 2.17
CA ALA A 113 3.08 -28.64 3.54
C ALA A 113 4.28 -28.56 4.50
N ALA A 114 4.22 -27.63 5.46
CA ALA A 114 5.30 -27.38 6.41
C ALA A 114 4.75 -26.72 7.69
N ARG A 115 5.63 -26.55 8.69
CA ARG A 115 5.31 -25.78 9.91
C ARG A 115 5.47 -24.28 9.70
N ALA A 116 6.48 -23.88 8.93
CA ALA A 116 6.77 -22.51 8.58
C ALA A 116 7.53 -22.43 7.24
N LEU A 117 7.46 -21.27 6.59
CA LEU A 117 8.20 -20.96 5.36
C LEU A 117 8.94 -19.63 5.53
N LYS A 118 10.26 -19.65 5.33
CA LYS A 118 11.11 -18.45 5.36
C LYS A 118 11.50 -18.07 3.94
N ILE A 119 11.02 -16.92 3.47
CA ILE A 119 11.33 -16.37 2.17
C ILE A 119 12.43 -15.32 2.33
N THR A 120 13.64 -15.67 1.91
CA THR A 120 14.83 -14.82 1.95
C THR A 120 15.39 -14.53 0.57
N GLU A 121 14.77 -15.05 -0.49
CA GLU A 121 15.16 -14.82 -1.87
C GLU A 121 14.03 -14.11 -2.62
N GLY A 122 14.42 -13.12 -3.40
CA GLY A 122 13.53 -12.24 -4.12
C GLY A 122 13.91 -12.11 -5.59
N GLY A 123 13.08 -11.41 -6.34
CA GLY A 123 13.28 -11.15 -7.75
C GLY A 123 13.78 -9.73 -8.04
N THR A 124 13.40 -9.23 -9.20
CA THR A 124 13.65 -7.86 -9.67
C THR A 124 12.37 -7.30 -10.31
N PRO A 125 12.32 -6.01 -10.71
CA PRO A 125 11.17 -5.48 -11.45
C PRO A 125 10.85 -6.24 -12.74
N SER A 126 11.85 -6.86 -13.37
CA SER A 126 11.68 -7.63 -14.60
C SER A 126 11.22 -9.08 -14.36
N GLY A 127 11.17 -9.53 -13.09
CA GLY A 127 10.68 -10.86 -12.77
C GLY A 127 10.71 -11.15 -11.28
N TYR A 128 9.53 -11.39 -10.71
CA TYR A 128 9.32 -11.77 -9.32
C TYR A 128 9.69 -13.24 -9.11
N VAL A 129 9.99 -13.59 -7.87
CA VAL A 129 10.01 -14.98 -7.42
C VAL A 129 8.63 -15.33 -6.87
N LEU A 130 7.95 -16.26 -7.53
CA LEU A 130 6.67 -16.79 -7.09
C LEU A 130 6.89 -17.96 -6.14
N TYR A 131 6.47 -17.81 -4.89
CA TYR A 131 6.29 -18.89 -3.94
C TYR A 131 4.85 -19.37 -4.07
N GLU A 132 4.69 -20.58 -4.60
CA GLU A 132 3.39 -21.13 -4.97
C GLU A 132 3.02 -22.28 -4.04
N GLY A 133 1.95 -22.07 -3.28
CA GLY A 133 1.40 -23.05 -2.35
C GLY A 133 0.56 -24.12 -3.04
N ASP A 134 -0.25 -23.76 -4.04
CA ASP A 134 -1.18 -24.70 -4.71
C ASP A 134 -2.03 -25.51 -3.71
N GLY A 135 -2.52 -24.83 -2.66
CA GLY A 135 -3.25 -25.42 -1.53
C GLY A 135 -2.36 -26.00 -0.42
N ALA A 136 -1.03 -25.89 -0.51
CA ALA A 136 -0.12 -26.35 0.53
C ALA A 136 -0.43 -25.69 1.88
N ALA A 137 -0.55 -26.52 2.91
CA ALA A 137 -0.81 -26.07 4.26
C ALA A 137 0.49 -25.69 4.98
N ILE A 138 0.59 -24.45 5.45
CA ILE A 138 1.58 -24.04 6.45
C ILE A 138 0.88 -23.98 7.79
N ASP A 139 1.04 -25.04 8.59
CA ASP A 139 0.39 -25.19 9.89
C ASP A 139 1.41 -25.01 11.01
N GLY A 140 1.39 -23.84 11.65
CA GLY A 140 2.31 -23.47 12.72
C GLY A 140 2.03 -24.18 14.05
N GLY A 141 0.88 -24.87 14.16
CA GLY A 141 0.36 -25.59 15.34
C GLY A 141 0.74 -24.96 16.66
N ASP A 142 0.50 -23.66 16.74
CA ASP A 142 0.54 -22.81 17.93
C ASP A 142 1.94 -22.63 18.51
N ALA A 143 2.95 -23.16 17.82
CA ALA A 143 4.35 -23.14 18.22
C ALA A 143 5.18 -22.18 17.36
N GLU A 144 4.96 -22.18 16.04
CA GLU A 144 5.69 -21.30 15.14
C GLU A 144 5.20 -19.87 15.27
N GLN A 145 6.13 -18.93 15.46
CA GLN A 145 5.79 -17.52 15.65
C GLN A 145 4.98 -16.99 14.45
N TYR A 146 5.42 -17.38 13.25
CA TYR A 146 4.82 -16.98 11.98
C TYR A 146 4.67 -18.18 11.04
N ASN A 147 3.60 -18.22 10.22
CA ASN A 147 3.53 -19.23 9.16
C ASN A 147 4.54 -18.91 8.05
N ILE A 148 4.51 -17.68 7.52
CA ILE A 148 5.41 -17.23 6.46
C ILE A 148 6.13 -15.96 6.91
N THR A 149 7.45 -15.90 6.69
CA THR A 149 8.20 -14.64 6.78
C THR A 149 8.75 -14.24 5.42
N VAL A 150 8.61 -12.97 5.03
CA VAL A 150 9.16 -12.44 3.79
C VAL A 150 10.19 -11.36 4.11
N ALA A 151 11.45 -11.64 3.75
CA ALA A 151 12.59 -10.76 3.98
C ALA A 151 13.35 -10.49 2.66
N ALA A 152 12.62 -10.39 1.55
CA ALA A 152 13.19 -10.18 0.22
C ALA A 152 12.22 -9.39 -0.69
N PRO A 153 12.75 -8.70 -1.71
CA PRO A 153 11.93 -7.89 -2.60
C PRO A 153 11.40 -8.67 -3.81
N TYR A 154 10.37 -8.15 -4.49
CA TYR A 154 9.81 -8.75 -5.71
C TYR A 154 9.42 -10.23 -5.50
N VAL A 155 8.59 -10.44 -4.47
CA VAL A 155 8.10 -11.76 -4.05
C VAL A 155 6.60 -11.84 -4.31
N ILE A 156 6.12 -12.98 -4.79
CA ILE A 156 4.69 -13.32 -4.80
C ILE A 156 4.48 -14.50 -3.86
N VAL A 157 3.58 -14.38 -2.89
CA VAL A 157 3.12 -15.46 -2.01
C VAL A 157 1.70 -15.80 -2.42
N ARG A 158 1.52 -16.96 -3.06
CA ARG A 158 0.23 -17.34 -3.68
C ARG A 158 -0.26 -18.72 -3.28
N GLY A 159 -1.55 -18.83 -2.98
CA GLY A 159 -2.24 -20.13 -2.96
C GLY A 159 -1.92 -21.00 -1.76
N PHE A 160 -1.59 -20.42 -0.60
CA PHE A 160 -1.34 -21.19 0.63
C PHE A 160 -2.59 -21.29 1.51
N THR A 161 -2.68 -22.37 2.30
CA THR A 161 -3.55 -22.44 3.47
C THR A 161 -2.71 -22.24 4.73
N LEU A 162 -2.85 -21.11 5.40
CA LEU A 162 -2.08 -20.73 6.57
C LEU A 162 -2.94 -20.87 7.82
N LYS A 163 -2.45 -21.66 8.78
CA LYS A 163 -3.12 -21.80 10.07
C LYS A 163 -2.16 -22.01 11.22
N GLY A 164 -2.66 -21.79 12.43
CA GLY A 164 -1.93 -22.18 13.63
C GLY A 164 -0.69 -21.34 13.90
N ALA A 165 -0.50 -20.17 13.26
CA ALA A 165 0.55 -19.25 13.67
C ALA A 165 0.33 -18.85 15.13
N LYS A 166 1.42 -18.82 15.90
CA LYS A 166 1.38 -18.35 17.29
C LYS A 166 1.08 -16.86 17.34
N GLN A 167 1.65 -16.06 16.44
CA GLN A 167 1.48 -14.60 16.40
C GLN A 167 0.84 -14.12 15.10
N ASP A 168 1.62 -14.01 14.02
CA ASP A 168 1.16 -13.46 12.73
C ASP A 168 1.21 -14.53 11.66
N ALA A 169 0.24 -14.60 10.74
CA ALA A 169 0.33 -15.63 9.68
C ALA A 169 1.43 -15.29 8.66
N ILE A 170 1.40 -14.10 8.05
CA ILE A 170 2.45 -13.61 7.15
C ILE A 170 3.12 -12.38 7.77
N ARG A 171 4.42 -12.50 8.08
CA ARG A 171 5.24 -11.41 8.61
C ARG A 171 6.18 -10.85 7.53
N LEU A 172 5.99 -9.60 7.16
CA LEU A 172 6.94 -8.85 6.34
C LEU A 172 8.08 -8.33 7.21
N LEU A 173 9.31 -8.53 6.77
CA LEU A 173 10.54 -8.24 7.49
C LEU A 173 11.47 -7.33 6.65
N PRO A 174 12.51 -6.73 7.27
CA PRO A 174 13.51 -5.95 6.55
C PRO A 174 14.01 -6.64 5.27
N GLY A 175 14.01 -5.89 4.17
CA GLY A 175 14.29 -6.40 2.82
C GLY A 175 13.04 -6.59 1.96
N ALA A 176 11.85 -6.70 2.56
CA ALA A 176 10.61 -6.75 1.78
C ALA A 176 10.23 -5.37 1.21
N HIS A 177 9.98 -5.35 -0.10
CA HIS A 177 9.29 -4.32 -0.88
C HIS A 177 8.87 -4.95 -2.21
N ASP A 178 7.84 -4.41 -2.88
CA ASP A 178 7.28 -5.05 -4.09
C ASP A 178 6.83 -6.49 -3.80
N VAL A 179 5.97 -6.67 -2.79
CA VAL A 179 5.48 -7.99 -2.37
C VAL A 179 4.00 -8.14 -2.71
N VAL A 180 3.65 -9.20 -3.42
CA VAL A 180 2.27 -9.58 -3.70
C VAL A 180 1.89 -10.75 -2.80
N ILE A 181 0.81 -10.61 -2.04
CA ILE A 181 0.23 -11.65 -1.20
C ILE A 181 -1.17 -11.89 -1.75
N GLU A 182 -1.39 -13.04 -2.38
CA GLU A 182 -2.65 -13.28 -3.07
C GLU A 182 -3.17 -14.71 -3.03
N ASP A 183 -4.48 -14.85 -3.16
CA ASP A 183 -5.15 -16.15 -3.28
C ASP A 183 -4.81 -17.11 -2.11
N ASN A 184 -4.48 -16.58 -0.93
CA ASN A 184 -4.22 -17.37 0.28
C ASN A 184 -5.48 -17.47 1.16
N ASP A 185 -5.60 -18.60 1.86
CA ASP A 185 -6.56 -18.80 2.96
C ASP A 185 -5.80 -18.70 4.29
N ILE A 186 -6.18 -17.78 5.16
CA ILE A 186 -5.44 -17.41 6.36
C ILE A 186 -6.38 -17.45 7.57
N SER A 187 -6.07 -18.30 8.55
CA SER A 187 -6.88 -18.45 9.76
C SER A 187 -6.11 -18.86 11.01
N GLY A 188 -6.74 -18.78 12.18
CA GLY A 188 -6.23 -19.36 13.43
C GLY A 188 -4.88 -18.79 13.90
N TRP A 189 -4.54 -17.55 13.57
CA TRP A 189 -3.34 -16.89 14.10
C TRP A 189 -3.64 -16.17 15.42
N GLY A 190 -2.59 -15.77 16.14
CA GLY A 190 -2.68 -14.83 17.26
C GLY A 190 -2.52 -15.46 18.63
N ARG A 191 -1.87 -14.70 19.52
CA ARG A 191 -1.57 -15.09 20.89
C ARG A 191 -2.76 -14.80 21.81
N TYR A 192 -2.88 -15.58 22.87
CA TYR A 192 -3.87 -15.32 23.93
C TYR A 192 -3.41 -14.15 24.79
N ARG A 193 -4.34 -13.26 25.18
CA ARG A 193 -4.08 -12.18 26.14
C ARG A 193 -4.76 -12.46 27.47
N TYR A 194 -6.08 -12.59 27.49
CA TYR A 194 -6.86 -12.84 28.71
C TYR A 194 -8.27 -13.35 28.37
N THR A 195 -9.02 -13.76 29.40
CA THR A 195 -10.44 -14.10 29.28
C THR A 195 -11.25 -13.02 29.99
N ASN A 196 -12.22 -12.41 29.31
CA ASN A 196 -13.04 -11.36 29.91
C ASN A 196 -14.06 -11.94 30.90
N SER A 197 -14.79 -11.07 31.61
CA SER A 197 -15.79 -11.47 32.62
C SER A 197 -16.98 -12.26 32.08
N LYS A 198 -17.14 -12.37 30.76
CA LYS A 198 -18.16 -13.17 30.07
C LYS A 198 -17.62 -14.51 29.54
N GLY A 199 -16.36 -14.85 29.81
CA GLY A 199 -15.74 -16.09 29.36
C GLY A 199 -15.13 -16.03 27.95
N TRP A 200 -15.08 -14.85 27.33
CA TRP A 200 -14.53 -14.69 25.98
C TRP A 200 -13.02 -14.62 26.02
N LYS A 201 -12.35 -15.41 25.18
CA LYS A 201 -10.90 -15.38 25.02
C LYS A 201 -10.51 -14.23 24.09
N ILE A 202 -9.78 -13.26 24.64
CA ILE A 202 -9.31 -12.08 23.94
C ILE A 202 -7.86 -12.30 23.47
N GLY A 203 -7.59 -11.97 22.22
CA GLY A 203 -6.28 -12.06 21.60
C GLY A 203 -5.35 -10.90 21.98
N MET A 204 -4.06 -11.09 21.73
CA MET A 204 -3.08 -10.00 21.79
C MET A 204 -3.42 -8.96 20.72
N ASP A 205 -3.23 -7.71 21.09
CA ASP A 205 -3.54 -6.58 20.22
C ASP A 205 -2.59 -6.53 19.02
N MET A 206 -3.14 -6.31 17.82
CA MET A 206 -2.42 -6.19 16.54
C MET A 206 -1.64 -7.43 16.08
N ASP A 207 -1.86 -8.61 16.67
CA ASP A 207 -1.46 -9.87 16.04
C ASP A 207 -2.31 -10.08 14.78
N ALA A 208 -1.67 -10.29 13.62
CA ALA A 208 -2.36 -10.16 12.35
C ALA A 208 -2.16 -11.29 11.33
N GLY A 209 -3.15 -11.45 10.45
CA GLY A 209 -3.05 -12.33 9.30
C GLY A 209 -1.90 -11.90 8.38
N VAL A 210 -1.81 -10.61 8.08
CA VAL A 210 -0.66 -10.00 7.39
C VAL A 210 -0.12 -8.84 8.20
N ARG A 211 1.15 -8.91 8.60
CA ARG A 211 1.76 -7.98 9.54
C ARG A 211 3.08 -7.42 9.04
N ALA A 212 3.29 -6.12 9.24
CA ALA A 212 4.61 -5.49 9.12
C ALA A 212 4.82 -4.46 10.23
N VAL A 213 5.94 -4.56 10.95
CA VAL A 213 6.39 -3.51 11.89
C VAL A 213 7.68 -2.95 11.35
N CYS A 214 7.62 -1.69 10.92
CA CYS A 214 8.75 -1.00 10.34
C CYS A 214 9.33 0.02 11.34
N ASP A 215 10.54 0.47 11.05
CA ASP A 215 11.21 1.57 11.76
C ASP A 215 12.04 2.40 10.77
N LYS A 216 12.78 3.40 11.26
CA LYS A 216 13.59 4.30 10.41
C LYS A 216 14.64 3.60 9.53
N SER A 217 15.04 2.38 9.85
CA SER A 217 16.05 1.61 9.11
C SER A 217 15.46 0.88 7.90
N TRP A 218 14.14 0.69 7.85
CA TRP A 218 13.48 -0.04 6.77
C TRP A 218 12.13 0.55 6.41
N ARG A 219 11.93 0.79 5.12
CA ARG A 219 10.71 1.34 4.56
C ARG A 219 10.05 0.30 3.66
N LEU A 220 9.05 -0.38 4.18
CA LEU A 220 8.19 -1.25 3.38
C LEU A 220 7.32 -0.38 2.45
N GLU A 221 7.36 -0.64 1.15
CA GLU A 221 6.52 0.01 0.13
C GLU A 221 6.03 -1.01 -0.89
N ARG A 222 4.98 -0.65 -1.63
CA ARG A 222 4.51 -1.41 -2.79
C ARG A 222 4.17 -2.86 -2.45
N THR A 223 3.40 -3.03 -1.38
CA THR A 223 2.77 -4.33 -1.11
C THR A 223 1.37 -4.36 -1.70
N ILE A 224 1.01 -5.51 -2.24
CA ILE A 224 -0.31 -5.78 -2.81
C ILE A 224 -0.87 -6.96 -2.03
N ILE A 225 -1.92 -6.72 -1.25
CA ILE A 225 -2.67 -7.78 -0.56
C ILE A 225 -3.99 -7.91 -1.29
N GLN A 226 -4.19 -9.01 -2.01
CA GLN A 226 -5.39 -9.18 -2.82
C GLN A 226 -5.94 -10.59 -2.89
N ARG A 227 -7.26 -10.75 -3.00
CA ARG A 227 -7.92 -12.06 -3.19
C ARG A 227 -7.58 -13.09 -2.11
N ASN A 228 -7.18 -12.64 -0.93
CA ASN A 228 -6.99 -13.54 0.20
C ASN A 228 -8.30 -13.68 0.97
N ARG A 229 -8.51 -14.84 1.56
CA ARG A 229 -9.48 -15.05 2.65
C ARG A 229 -8.73 -14.94 3.96
N ILE A 230 -9.02 -13.93 4.76
CA ILE A 230 -8.36 -13.68 6.04
C ILE A 230 -9.42 -13.69 7.12
N HIS A 231 -9.52 -14.80 7.85
CA HIS A 231 -10.67 -15.04 8.69
C HIS A 231 -10.36 -15.79 9.97
N HIS A 232 -11.24 -15.65 10.96
CA HIS A 232 -11.19 -16.44 12.19
C HIS A 232 -9.80 -16.40 12.85
N PRO A 233 -9.33 -15.23 13.32
CA PRO A 233 -8.19 -15.21 14.24
C PRO A 233 -8.48 -16.14 15.41
N ARG A 234 -7.46 -16.69 16.05
CA ARG A 234 -7.63 -17.73 17.08
C ARG A 234 -8.49 -17.28 18.26
N TYR A 235 -8.45 -16.00 18.59
CA TYR A 235 -9.17 -15.37 19.70
C TYR A 235 -9.89 -14.12 19.21
N GLY A 236 -10.79 -13.57 20.02
CA GLY A 236 -11.56 -12.38 19.67
C GLY A 236 -10.94 -11.07 20.19
N ALA A 237 -11.65 -9.98 19.98
CA ALA A 237 -11.40 -8.67 20.55
C ALA A 237 -12.49 -8.27 21.55
N ASN A 238 -12.18 -7.35 22.46
CA ASN A 238 -13.21 -6.72 23.30
C ASN A 238 -13.99 -5.66 22.52
N SER A 239 -15.21 -5.34 22.97
CA SER A 239 -15.98 -4.20 22.43
C SER A 239 -15.78 -2.93 23.27
N TRP A 240 -16.24 -1.81 22.69
CA TRP A 240 -16.33 -0.51 23.33
C TRP A 240 -17.18 -0.47 24.61
N SER A 241 -17.98 -1.51 24.88
CA SER A 241 -18.74 -1.60 26.13
C SER A 241 -17.86 -1.82 27.37
N TRP A 242 -16.59 -2.19 27.18
CA TRP A 242 -15.65 -2.48 28.27
C TRP A 242 -14.46 -1.53 28.30
N ASP A 243 -13.81 -1.34 27.15
CA ASP A 243 -12.65 -0.45 26.96
C ASP A 243 -12.41 -0.27 25.46
N HIS A 244 -11.40 0.51 25.07
CA HIS A 244 -10.90 0.55 23.70
C HIS A 244 -10.69 -0.89 23.18
N PRO A 245 -11.29 -1.27 22.03
CA PRO A 245 -11.11 -2.58 21.44
C PRO A 245 -9.63 -2.91 21.25
N ALA A 246 -9.23 -4.06 21.76
CA ALA A 246 -7.92 -4.61 21.60
C ALA A 246 -8.05 -6.08 21.20
N GLY A 247 -7.24 -6.52 20.25
CA GLY A 247 -7.31 -7.87 19.74
C GLY A 247 -6.66 -8.02 18.37
N PRO A 248 -6.88 -9.17 17.73
CA PRO A 248 -6.25 -9.48 16.45
C PRO A 248 -6.84 -8.65 15.31
N GLN A 249 -6.05 -8.51 14.26
CA GLN A 249 -6.41 -7.78 13.03
C GLN A 249 -6.21 -8.67 11.80
N ALA A 250 -6.88 -8.41 10.69
CA ALA A 250 -6.58 -9.17 9.46
C ALA A 250 -5.30 -8.64 8.79
N ILE A 251 -5.16 -7.33 8.66
CA ILE A 251 -3.99 -6.68 8.04
C ILE A 251 -3.55 -5.51 8.92
N THR A 252 -2.26 -5.45 9.28
CA THR A 252 -1.73 -4.34 10.10
C THR A 252 -0.33 -3.93 9.69
N TYR A 253 -0.15 -2.66 9.35
CA TYR A 253 1.16 -2.06 9.12
C TYR A 253 1.47 -0.97 10.14
N SER A 254 2.58 -1.12 10.87
CA SER A 254 3.02 -0.15 11.87
C SER A 254 4.25 0.58 11.38
N HIS A 255 4.16 1.91 11.26
CA HIS A 255 5.26 2.79 10.88
C HIS A 255 5.91 2.50 9.53
N CYS A 256 5.23 1.76 8.67
CA CYS A 256 5.71 1.39 7.36
C CYS A 256 5.62 2.56 6.36
N GLY A 257 6.14 2.33 5.15
CA GLY A 257 6.15 3.32 4.09
C GLY A 257 4.76 3.56 3.53
N GLY A 258 4.63 3.54 2.21
CA GLY A 258 3.35 3.75 1.58
C GLY A 258 3.27 3.11 0.21
N ASN A 259 2.30 3.58 -0.56
CA ASN A 259 1.99 3.01 -1.87
C ASN A 259 1.63 1.52 -1.77
N HIS A 260 0.82 1.14 -0.78
CA HIS A 260 0.28 -0.21 -0.64
C HIS A 260 -1.09 -0.29 -1.31
N VAL A 261 -1.44 -1.45 -1.85
CA VAL A 261 -2.77 -1.74 -2.38
C VAL A 261 -3.37 -2.92 -1.63
N ILE A 262 -4.55 -2.71 -1.05
CA ILE A 262 -5.35 -3.76 -0.41
C ILE A 262 -6.67 -3.82 -1.16
N ARG A 263 -6.95 -4.91 -1.89
CA ARG A 263 -8.15 -5.01 -2.75
C ARG A 263 -8.66 -6.44 -2.87
N TYR A 264 -9.98 -6.59 -3.03
CA TYR A 264 -10.61 -7.90 -3.29
C TYR A 264 -10.30 -8.99 -2.25
N ASN A 265 -9.99 -8.64 -1.01
CA ASN A 265 -9.84 -9.64 0.06
C ASN A 265 -11.21 -9.90 0.72
N GLU A 266 -11.44 -11.13 1.14
CA GLU A 266 -12.55 -11.51 2.01
C GLU A 266 -12.03 -11.50 3.45
N ILE A 267 -12.52 -10.57 4.27
CA ILE A 267 -12.16 -10.46 5.70
C ILE A 267 -13.43 -10.65 6.53
N TYR A 268 -13.49 -11.75 7.29
CA TYR A 268 -14.68 -12.13 8.05
C TYR A 268 -14.35 -12.99 9.27
N SER A 269 -15.27 -13.07 10.22
CA SER A 269 -15.13 -13.90 11.42
C SER A 269 -16.50 -14.24 11.99
N GLU A 270 -16.55 -15.25 12.84
CA GLU A 270 -17.74 -15.63 13.61
C GLU A 270 -17.61 -15.25 15.10
N GLU A 271 -18.67 -15.56 15.85
CA GLU A 271 -18.73 -15.37 17.29
C GLU A 271 -17.51 -16.00 17.99
N GLY A 272 -16.85 -15.23 18.84
CA GLY A 272 -15.65 -15.64 19.58
C GLY A 272 -14.32 -15.32 18.89
N HIS A 273 -14.35 -14.92 17.62
CA HIS A 273 -13.17 -14.68 16.78
C HIS A 273 -13.13 -13.26 16.19
N TYR A 274 -13.73 -12.29 16.88
CA TYR A 274 -13.80 -10.92 16.39
C TYR A 274 -12.44 -10.28 16.20
N PHE A 275 -12.29 -9.54 15.10
CA PHE A 275 -11.21 -8.57 14.94
C PHE A 275 -11.44 -7.35 15.83
N ASN A 276 -10.38 -6.66 16.27
CA ASN A 276 -10.58 -5.28 16.72
C ASN A 276 -10.75 -4.35 15.50
N ASP A 277 -9.92 -4.53 14.48
CA ASP A 277 -9.97 -3.87 13.18
C ASP A 277 -9.71 -4.90 12.06
N ALA A 278 -10.47 -4.82 10.97
CA ALA A 278 -10.16 -5.61 9.78
C ALA A 278 -8.83 -5.16 9.14
N ILE A 279 -8.62 -3.85 9.04
CA ILE A 279 -7.39 -3.26 8.52
C ILE A 279 -6.97 -2.16 9.48
N GLY A 280 -5.84 -2.35 10.14
CA GLY A 280 -5.29 -1.40 11.09
C GLY A 280 -3.94 -0.83 10.65
N GLY A 281 -3.51 0.21 11.35
CA GLY A 281 -2.19 0.79 11.16
C GLY A 281 -1.80 1.72 12.29
N GLU A 282 -0.50 1.93 12.43
CA GLU A 282 0.06 2.89 13.37
C GLU A 282 0.81 4.01 12.63
N ASP A 283 1.18 5.06 13.37
CA ASP A 283 1.85 6.26 12.86
C ASP A 283 2.95 5.97 11.84
N ARG A 284 2.94 6.67 10.72
CA ARG A 284 4.08 6.67 9.79
C ARG A 284 5.23 7.50 10.35
N ARG A 285 6.28 6.84 10.86
CA ARG A 285 7.48 7.52 11.41
C ARG A 285 8.45 8.08 10.35
N HIS A 286 8.10 8.02 9.06
CA HIS A 286 8.93 8.43 7.90
C HIS A 286 8.68 9.84 7.36
N ARG A 287 7.97 10.71 8.08
CA ARG A 287 8.04 12.16 7.79
C ARG A 287 9.36 12.75 8.30
N GLY A 288 10.47 12.25 7.76
CA GLY A 288 11.68 13.03 7.66
C GLY A 288 11.37 14.22 6.75
N ARG A 289 11.41 15.42 7.32
CA ARG A 289 11.39 16.68 6.59
C ARG A 289 12.56 16.66 5.58
N GLY A 290 12.29 16.24 4.35
CA GLY A 290 13.16 16.55 3.23
C GLY A 290 13.01 18.04 2.96
N ARG A 291 13.94 18.81 3.52
CA ARG A 291 14.34 20.10 2.94
C ARG A 291 15.33 19.82 1.83
#